data_AF-A0AAJ1UP50-F1
#
_entry.id   AF-A0AAJ1UP50-F1
#
_cell.length_a   1.000
_cell.length_b   1.000
_cell.length_c   1.000
_cell.angle_alpha   90.00
_cell.angle_beta   90.00
_cell.angle_gamma   90.00
#
_symmetry.space_group_name_H-M   'P 1'
#
loop_
_entity.id
_entity.type
_entity.pdbx_description
1 polymer ?
#
loop_
_entity_poly.entity_id
_entity_poly.type
_entity_poly.pdbx_seq_one_letter_code
_entity_poly.pdbx_strand_id
1 'polypeptide(L)'
;MPGWGNAATWAGSAASAGYTVDGSPSAGSVIVFQPGVLGASAGYGHVAMVEEVRGDGSILISESNVLGLGVVSTREISASQLAAAGSGVRYIH
;
A
#
# COMPACT_ATOMS: atom_id res chain seq x y z
N MET A 1 -9.19 -6.17 -12.48
CA MET A 1 -8.67 -4.92 -13.08
C MET A 1 -7.45 -5.25 -13.93
N PRO A 2 -7.53 -5.38 -15.26
CA PRO A 2 -6.33 -5.62 -16.06
C PRO A 2 -5.72 -4.29 -16.53
N GLY A 3 -4.42 -4.07 -16.29
CA GLY A 3 -3.61 -3.09 -17.05
C GLY A 3 -2.78 -2.06 -16.28
N TRP A 4 -2.80 -2.01 -14.95
CA TRP A 4 -2.12 -0.93 -14.18
C TRP A 4 -0.61 -1.12 -13.99
N GLY A 5 0.00 -2.16 -14.58
CA GLY A 5 1.44 -2.43 -14.47
C GLY A 5 1.85 -2.95 -13.09
N ASN A 6 3.01 -2.50 -12.59
CA ASN A 6 3.56 -2.89 -11.29
C ASN A 6 3.08 -1.92 -10.18
N ALA A 7 3.33 -2.26 -8.91
CA ALA A 7 2.83 -1.46 -7.79
C ALA A 7 3.24 0.02 -7.88
N ALA A 8 4.45 0.32 -8.37
CA ALA A 8 4.91 1.69 -8.57
C ALA A 8 3.99 2.53 -9.49
N THR A 9 3.33 1.91 -10.47
CA THR A 9 2.44 2.60 -11.42
C THR A 9 0.97 2.64 -10.99
N TRP A 10 0.58 1.92 -9.92
CA TRP A 10 -0.81 1.82 -9.50
C TRP A 10 -1.39 3.14 -9.04
N ALA A 11 -0.66 3.92 -8.24
CA ALA A 11 -1.15 5.22 -7.76
C ALA A 11 -1.50 6.18 -8.91
N GLY A 12 -0.64 6.27 -9.94
CA GLY A 12 -0.90 7.09 -11.12
C GLY A 12 -2.02 6.54 -12.00
N SER A 13 -2.06 5.22 -12.19
CA SER A 13 -3.09 4.56 -13.01
C SER A 13 -4.47 4.66 -12.37
N ALA A 14 -4.57 4.49 -11.05
CA ALA A 14 -5.79 4.63 -10.29
C ALA A 14 -6.32 6.07 -10.36
N ALA A 15 -5.47 7.07 -10.16
CA ALA A 15 -5.84 8.47 -10.31
C ALA A 15 -6.36 8.77 -11.74
N SER A 16 -5.68 8.25 -12.78
CA SER A 16 -6.14 8.40 -14.17
C SER A 16 -7.45 7.68 -14.46
N ALA A 17 -7.76 6.61 -13.73
CA ALA A 17 -9.02 5.88 -13.83
C ALA A 17 -10.14 6.52 -12.99
N GLY A 18 -9.87 7.62 -12.29
CA GLY A 18 -10.85 8.38 -11.51
C GLY A 18 -10.98 7.94 -10.05
N TYR A 19 -10.10 7.06 -9.55
CA TYR A 19 -10.04 6.71 -8.13
C TYR A 19 -9.42 7.85 -7.32
N THR A 20 -9.79 7.94 -6.04
CA THR A 20 -9.17 8.91 -5.15
C THR A 20 -7.83 8.37 -4.69
N VAL A 21 -6.76 9.14 -4.89
CA VAL A 21 -5.40 8.73 -4.50
C VAL A 21 -4.75 9.78 -3.60
N ASP A 22 -4.61 9.47 -2.32
CA ASP A 22 -4.10 10.39 -1.31
C ASP A 22 -3.04 9.74 -0.39
N GLY A 23 -2.73 10.41 0.72
CA GLY A 23 -1.81 9.93 1.75
C GLY A 23 -2.52 9.50 3.04
N SER A 24 -3.85 9.35 3.01
CA SER A 24 -4.67 9.09 4.19
C SER A 24 -5.18 7.64 4.17
N PRO A 25 -4.79 6.81 5.15
CA PRO A 25 -5.28 5.44 5.22
C PRO A 25 -6.78 5.39 5.54
N SER A 26 -7.50 4.48 4.89
CA SER A 26 -8.86 4.09 5.28
C SER A 26 -9.01 2.58 5.21
N ALA A 27 -9.85 1.99 6.07
CA ALA A 27 -10.19 0.57 5.96
C ALA A 27 -10.87 0.32 4.61
N GLY A 28 -10.40 -0.67 3.86
CA GLY A 28 -10.86 -0.94 2.51
C GLY A 28 -10.04 -0.26 1.40
N SER A 29 -9.11 0.65 1.73
CA SER A 29 -8.20 1.24 0.74
C SER A 29 -7.06 0.31 0.37
N VAL A 30 -6.50 0.51 -0.83
CA VAL A 30 -5.27 -0.16 -1.25
C VAL A 30 -4.08 0.74 -0.95
N ILE A 31 -3.17 0.27 -0.10
CA ILE A 31 -1.90 0.93 0.15
C ILE A 31 -0.89 0.55 -0.94
N VAL A 32 -0.24 1.55 -1.53
CA VAL A 32 0.78 1.43 -2.57
C VAL A 32 2.12 1.86 -1.99
N PHE A 33 3.06 0.92 -1.92
CA PHE A 33 4.44 1.16 -1.53
C PHE A 33 5.30 1.40 -2.78
N GLN A 34 5.96 2.55 -2.82
CA GLN A 34 6.96 2.83 -3.84
C GLN A 34 8.18 1.89 -3.71
N PRO A 35 8.99 1.74 -4.76
CA PRO A 35 10.12 0.82 -4.73
C PRO A 35 11.08 1.07 -3.55
N GLY A 36 11.39 0.02 -2.78
CA GLY A 36 12.28 0.07 -1.62
C GLY A 36 11.67 0.63 -0.33
N VAL A 37 10.41 1.08 -0.34
CA VAL A 37 9.72 1.65 0.83
C VAL A 37 9.17 0.54 1.72
N LEU A 38 9.44 0.61 3.03
CA LEU A 38 8.92 -0.33 4.03
C LEU A 38 9.12 -1.82 3.67
N GLY A 39 10.28 -2.13 3.07
CA GLY A 39 10.62 -3.50 2.66
C GLY A 39 10.02 -3.94 1.31
N ALA A 40 9.36 -3.04 0.58
CA ALA A 40 8.86 -3.31 -0.76
C ALA A 40 10.01 -3.58 -1.75
N SER A 41 9.71 -4.32 -2.82
CA SER A 41 10.67 -4.61 -3.88
C SER A 41 11.25 -3.32 -4.45
N ALA A 42 12.59 -3.24 -4.54
CA ALA A 42 13.28 -2.10 -5.13
C ALA A 42 13.04 -1.92 -6.65
N GLY A 43 12.47 -2.92 -7.33
CA GLY A 43 12.12 -2.83 -8.75
C GLY A 43 10.61 -2.63 -9.01
N TYR A 44 9.75 -3.23 -8.20
CA TYR A 44 8.31 -3.28 -8.48
C TYR A 44 7.46 -2.41 -7.55
N GLY A 45 7.98 -2.03 -6.37
CA GLY A 45 7.15 -1.58 -5.26
C GLY A 45 6.37 -2.74 -4.63
N HIS A 46 5.32 -2.40 -3.88
CA HIS A 46 4.39 -3.39 -3.34
C HIS A 46 2.98 -2.80 -3.19
N VAL A 47 1.96 -3.63 -3.14
CA VAL A 47 0.59 -3.20 -2.81
C VAL A 47 0.01 -4.14 -1.77
N ALA A 48 -0.75 -3.58 -0.83
CA ALA A 48 -1.47 -4.33 0.17
C ALA A 48 -2.87 -3.73 0.37
N MET A 49 -3.77 -4.48 0.98
CA MET A 49 -5.09 -3.99 1.38
C MET A 49 -5.01 -3.48 2.82
N VAL A 50 -5.61 -2.33 3.10
CA VAL A 50 -5.77 -1.83 4.47
C VAL A 50 -7.01 -2.48 5.07
N GLU A 51 -6.82 -3.37 6.03
CA GLU A 51 -7.89 -4.06 6.75
C GLU A 51 -8.48 -3.18 7.85
N GLU A 52 -7.62 -2.45 8.57
CA GLU A 52 -8.00 -1.64 9.73
C GLU A 52 -7.11 -0.41 9.85
N VAL A 53 -7.70 0.73 10.25
CA VAL A 53 -6.99 1.92 10.72
C VAL A 53 -7.28 2.09 12.20
N ARG A 54 -6.25 2.01 13.03
CA ARG A 54 -6.39 2.05 14.48
C ARG A 54 -6.35 3.47 15.03
N GLY A 55 -6.87 3.65 16.23
CA GLY A 55 -6.95 4.97 16.88
C GLY A 55 -5.61 5.62 17.20
N ASP A 56 -4.52 4.86 17.22
CA ASP A 56 -3.15 5.36 17.39
C ASP A 56 -2.49 5.77 16.06
N GLY A 57 -3.22 5.66 14.94
CA GLY A 57 -2.74 5.97 13.59
C GLY A 57 -1.93 4.84 12.94
N SER A 58 -1.78 3.69 13.60
CA SER A 58 -1.27 2.48 12.95
C SER A 58 -2.31 1.86 12.02
N ILE A 59 -1.84 1.06 11.06
CA ILE A 59 -2.71 0.33 10.14
C ILE A 59 -2.40 -1.16 10.18
N LEU A 60 -3.44 -1.97 10.04
CA LEU A 60 -3.32 -3.39 9.73
C LEU A 60 -3.51 -3.58 8.24
N ILE A 61 -2.55 -4.23 7.59
CA ILE A 61 -2.63 -4.55 6.17
C ILE A 61 -2.67 -6.06 5.94
N SER A 62 -3.30 -6.48 4.86
CA SER A 62 -3.17 -7.82 4.30
C SER A 62 -2.45 -7.74 2.95
N GLU A 63 -1.43 -8.58 2.79
CA GLU A 63 -0.57 -8.59 1.62
C GLU A 63 -0.29 -10.02 1.17
N SER A 64 -0.21 -10.23 -0.14
CA SER A 64 0.16 -11.53 -0.69
C SER A 64 1.61 -11.53 -1.16
N ASN A 65 2.21 -12.72 -1.18
CA ASN A 65 3.54 -12.95 -1.77
C ASN A 65 4.73 -12.35 -1.00
N VAL A 66 4.53 -11.85 0.22
CA VAL A 66 5.62 -11.36 1.09
C VAL A 66 6.29 -12.51 1.85
N LEU A 67 5.50 -13.44 2.42
CA LEU A 67 6.03 -14.60 3.14
C LEU A 67 6.20 -15.87 2.27
N GLY A 68 5.82 -15.79 1.00
CA GLY A 68 5.91 -16.91 0.05
C GLY A 68 4.88 -16.79 -1.07
N LEU A 69 5.15 -17.42 -2.22
CA LEU A 69 4.26 -17.35 -3.38
C LEU A 69 2.84 -17.85 -3.02
N GLY A 70 1.84 -16.99 -3.15
CA GLY A 70 0.45 -17.31 -2.82
C GLY A 70 0.10 -17.29 -1.33
N VAL A 71 1.05 -16.91 -0.47
CA VAL A 71 0.80 -16.75 0.97
C VAL A 71 0.27 -15.34 1.22
N VAL A 72 -0.93 -15.26 1.79
CA VAL A 72 -1.46 -14.02 2.35
C VAL A 72 -0.98 -13.91 3.79
N SER A 73 -0.36 -12.80 4.12
CA SER A 73 0.11 -12.45 5.45
C SER A 73 -0.45 -11.10 5.86
N THR A 74 -0.59 -10.90 7.16
CA THR A 74 -0.91 -9.58 7.70
C THR A 74 0.33 -8.93 8.29
N ARG A 75 0.38 -7.61 8.21
CA ARG A 75 1.43 -6.80 8.81
C ARG A 75 0.83 -5.57 9.43
N GLU A 76 1.33 -5.22 10.60
CA GLU A 76 1.03 -3.94 11.23
C GLU A 76 2.10 -2.92 10.85
N ILE A 77 1.68 -1.73 10.47
CA ILE A 77 2.56 -0.60 10.15
C ILE A 77 2.20 0.53 11.09
N SER A 78 3.18 0.97 11.90
CA SER A 78 2.97 2.02 12.88
C SER A 78 2.77 3.38 12.20
N ALA A 79 2.11 4.30 12.90
CA ALA A 79 1.99 5.70 12.46
C ALA A 79 3.36 6.33 12.18
N SER A 80 4.38 6.00 12.99
CA SER A 80 5.75 6.49 12.81
C SER A 80 6.41 5.95 11.54
N GLN A 81 6.17 4.68 11.18
CA GLN A 81 6.66 4.10 9.93
C GLN A 81 5.99 4.75 8.71
N LEU A 82 4.69 5.01 8.79
CA LEU A 82 3.96 5.72 7.74
C LEU A 82 4.46 7.16 7.58
N ALA A 83 4.65 7.88 8.69
CA ALA A 83 5.20 9.22 8.69
C ALA A 83 6.62 9.26 8.10
N ALA A 84 7.47 8.29 8.43
CA ALA A 84 8.81 8.19 7.88
C ALA A 84 8.82 7.84 6.38
N ALA A 85 7.84 7.06 5.92
CA ALA A 85 7.68 6.73 4.51
C ALA A 85 7.21 7.93 3.67
N GLY A 86 6.45 8.86 4.26
CA GLY A 86 6.01 10.10 3.62
C GLY A 86 5.32 9.85 2.27
N SER A 87 5.76 10.53 1.21
CA SER A 87 5.23 10.33 -0.15
C SER A 87 5.59 8.99 -0.80
N GLY A 88 6.40 8.17 -0.13
CA GLY A 88 6.72 6.80 -0.55
C GLY A 88 5.56 5.82 -0.40
N VAL A 89 4.48 6.24 0.26
CA VAL A 89 3.23 5.48 0.39
C VAL A 89 2.06 6.33 -0.11
N ARG A 90 1.15 5.71 -0.86
CA ARG A 90 -0.13 6.32 -1.30
C ARG A 90 -1.27 5.34 -1.06
N TYR A 91 -2.47 5.87 -0.85
CA TYR A 91 -3.69 5.08 -0.67
C TYR A 91 -4.64 5.32 -1.83
N ILE A 92 -5.19 4.24 -2.38
CA ILE A 92 -6.22 4.26 -3.42
C ILE A 92 -7.55 3.91 -2.76
N HIS A 93 -8.56 4.77 -2.95
CA HIS A 93 -9.93 4.60 -2.46
C HIS A 93 -10.90 4.41 -3.63
#